data_AF-A0A5D0T790-F1
#
_entry.id   AF-A0A5D0T790-F1
#
_cell.length_a   1.000
_cell.length_b   1.000
_cell.length_c   1.000
_cell.angle_alpha   90.00
_cell.angle_beta   90.00
_cell.angle_gamma   90.00
#
_symmetry.space_group_name_H-M   'P 1'
#
loop_
_entity.id
_entity.type
_entity.pdbx_description
1 polymer ?
#
loop_
_entity_poly.entity_id
_entity_poly.type
_entity_poly.pdbx_seq_one_letter_code
_entity_poly.pdbx_strand_id
1 'polypeptide(L)'
;MSILSPQTAERVEPALIQTMVAEGLARYEPDPSCWYSVDGLPYGYDIQAPGFETDPEELDLVERAAGATMACAIGLHIFVSDVAGRPTLARTAQQAAQRTDGWVFVEFHHPPSPGLLKYLDDAGRCLRLDDAVYLDAAAMTAWITHPDFHVVK
;
A
#
# COMPACT_ATOMS: atom_id res chain seq x y z
N MET A 1 3.04 5.32 0.18
CA MET A 1 2.46 4.06 0.72
C MET A 1 3.29 2.92 0.17
N SER A 2 3.68 1.94 1.00
CA SER A 2 4.52 0.83 0.56
C SER A 2 3.76 -0.49 0.61
N ILE A 3 4.10 -1.42 -0.28
CA ILE A 3 3.52 -2.77 -0.32
C ILE A 3 4.66 -3.78 -0.39
N LEU A 4 4.71 -4.70 0.58
CA LEU A 4 5.60 -5.84 0.54
C LEU A 4 4.89 -7.01 -0.15
N SER A 5 5.55 -7.64 -1.11
CA SER A 5 4.96 -8.71 -1.92
C SER A 5 5.86 -9.93 -1.94
N PRO A 6 5.33 -11.16 -1.74
CA PRO A 6 6.06 -12.40 -1.97
C PRO A 6 6.25 -12.72 -3.45
N GLN A 7 5.56 -12.01 -4.35
CA GLN A 7 5.72 -12.16 -5.81
C GLN A 7 6.84 -11.26 -6.34
N THR A 8 7.55 -11.71 -7.37
CA THR A 8 8.64 -10.95 -7.99
C THR A 8 8.15 -9.71 -8.74
N ALA A 9 9.06 -8.77 -8.99
CA ALA A 9 8.77 -7.53 -9.73
C ALA A 9 8.06 -7.79 -11.07
N GLU A 10 8.47 -8.82 -11.83
CA GLU A 10 7.91 -9.15 -13.14
C GLU A 10 6.44 -9.61 -13.07
N ARG A 11 6.01 -10.15 -11.92
CA ARG A 11 4.61 -10.53 -11.68
C ARG A 11 3.79 -9.39 -11.11
N VAL A 12 4.41 -8.59 -10.24
CA VAL A 12 3.76 -7.50 -9.53
C VAL A 12 3.47 -6.32 -10.45
N GLU A 13 4.43 -5.93 -11.29
CA GLU A 13 4.30 -4.72 -12.11
C GLU A 13 3.08 -4.76 -13.05
N PRO A 14 2.80 -5.84 -13.80
CA PRO A 14 1.60 -5.90 -14.62
C PRO A 14 0.30 -5.83 -13.80
N ALA A 15 0.29 -6.43 -12.59
CA ALA A 15 -0.88 -6.40 -11.70
C ALA A 15 -1.11 -4.99 -11.14
N LEU A 16 -0.04 -4.27 -10.81
CA LEU A 16 -0.10 -2.88 -10.38
C LEU A 16 -0.60 -1.97 -11.50
N ILE A 17 -0.06 -2.10 -12.71
CA ILE A 17 -0.50 -1.32 -13.88
C ILE A 17 -2.00 -1.53 -14.14
N GLN A 18 -2.47 -2.79 -14.10
CA GLN A 18 -3.90 -3.09 -14.26
C GLN A 18 -4.75 -2.41 -13.18
N THR A 19 -4.25 -2.37 -11.95
CA THR A 19 -4.90 -1.73 -10.82
C THR A 19 -4.98 -0.21 -11.01
N MET A 20 -3.88 0.43 -11.39
CA MET A 20 -3.84 1.88 -11.66
C MET A 20 -4.82 2.27 -12.76
N VAL A 21 -4.88 1.49 -13.85
CA VAL A 21 -5.85 1.71 -14.93
C VAL A 21 -7.29 1.52 -14.45
N ALA A 22 -7.56 0.50 -13.63
CA ALA A 22 -8.90 0.24 -13.08
C ALA A 22 -9.37 1.37 -12.15
N GLU A 23 -8.46 2.02 -11.45
CA GLU A 23 -8.71 3.22 -10.63
C GLU A 23 -8.80 4.52 -11.43
N GLY A 24 -8.76 4.44 -12.77
CA GLY A 24 -8.92 5.59 -13.66
C GLY A 24 -7.67 6.44 -13.82
N LEU A 25 -6.49 5.90 -13.50
CA LEU A 25 -5.22 6.57 -13.75
C LEU A 25 -4.77 6.34 -15.19
N ALA A 26 -4.33 7.41 -15.84
CA ALA A 26 -3.76 7.38 -17.18
C ALA A 26 -2.24 7.58 -17.11
N ARG A 27 -1.50 6.74 -17.83
CA ARG A 27 -0.04 6.89 -17.94
C ARG A 27 0.29 8.12 -18.78
N TYR A 28 1.27 8.90 -18.33
CA TYR A 28 1.79 10.04 -19.06
C TYR A 28 2.85 9.57 -20.06
N GLU A 29 2.54 9.52 -21.35
CA GLU A 29 3.45 8.97 -22.38
C GLU A 29 4.87 9.56 -22.38
N PRO A 30 5.10 10.87 -22.15
CA PRO A 30 6.45 11.42 -22.12
C PRO A 30 7.30 10.92 -20.94
N ASP A 31 6.68 10.40 -19.88
CA ASP A 31 7.36 9.79 -18.75
C ASP A 31 6.55 8.59 -18.20
N PRO A 32 6.95 7.35 -18.52
CA PRO A 32 6.19 6.15 -18.15
C PRO A 32 6.13 5.90 -16.64
N SER A 33 6.93 6.61 -15.83
CA SER A 33 6.86 6.57 -14.36
C SER A 33 5.75 7.46 -13.80
N CYS A 34 5.22 8.39 -14.61
CA CYS A 34 4.18 9.33 -14.22
C CYS A 34 2.78 8.88 -14.67
N TRP A 35 1.83 9.00 -13.75
CA TRP A 35 0.42 8.68 -13.94
C TRP A 35 -0.45 9.82 -13.45
N TYR A 36 -1.63 10.02 -14.04
CA TYR A 36 -2.54 11.10 -13.66
C TYR A 36 -3.94 10.59 -13.44
N SER A 37 -4.61 11.08 -12.38
CA SER A 37 -6.06 10.92 -12.25
C SER A 37 -6.81 11.82 -13.23
N VAL A 38 -8.12 11.60 -13.36
CA VAL A 38 -9.03 12.46 -14.12
C VAL A 38 -9.02 13.92 -13.66
N ASP A 39 -8.74 14.16 -12.38
CA ASP A 39 -8.63 15.50 -11.78
C ASP A 39 -7.22 16.10 -11.92
N GLY A 40 -6.31 15.41 -12.60
CA GLY A 40 -4.94 15.87 -12.87
C GLY A 40 -3.97 15.69 -11.70
N LEU A 41 -4.30 14.87 -10.70
CA LEU A 41 -3.37 14.56 -9.61
C LEU A 41 -2.28 13.59 -10.10
N PRO A 42 -0.99 13.88 -9.87
CA PRO A 42 0.12 13.04 -10.32
C PRO A 42 0.43 11.91 -9.34
N TYR A 43 0.60 10.71 -9.88
CA TYR A 43 0.95 9.47 -9.17
C TYR A 43 2.18 8.83 -9.82
N GLY A 44 2.89 8.03 -9.05
CA GLY A 44 3.99 7.22 -9.54
C GLY A 44 4.18 5.98 -8.69
N TYR A 45 4.95 5.05 -9.21
CA TYR A 45 5.39 3.90 -8.46
C TYR A 45 6.84 3.54 -8.77
N ASP A 46 7.44 2.81 -7.86
CA ASP A 46 8.72 2.15 -8.04
C ASP A 46 8.66 0.74 -7.42
N ILE A 47 9.47 -0.16 -7.94
CA ILE A 47 9.58 -1.53 -7.43
C ILE A 47 11.04 -1.78 -7.08
N GLN A 48 11.27 -2.18 -5.83
CA GLN A 48 12.58 -2.28 -5.24
C GLN A 48 12.77 -3.62 -4.53
N ALA A 49 14.00 -3.89 -4.09
CA ALA A 49 14.27 -4.97 -3.16
C ALA A 49 13.49 -4.72 -1.85
N PRO A 50 12.95 -5.79 -1.21
CA PRO A 50 12.04 -5.65 -0.08
C PRO A 50 12.66 -4.92 1.13
N GLY A 51 13.98 -5.02 1.32
CA GLY A 51 14.72 -4.35 2.40
C GLY A 51 15.39 -3.04 2.00
N PHE A 52 15.02 -2.41 0.87
CA PHE A 52 15.62 -1.13 0.47
C PHE A 52 15.20 0.02 1.38
N GLU A 53 13.91 0.07 1.74
CA GLU A 53 13.30 1.08 2.63
C GLU A 53 12.61 0.45 3.85
N THR A 54 12.69 -0.88 3.98
CA THR A 54 12.08 -1.62 5.10
C THR A 54 13.17 -2.12 6.03
N ASP A 55 13.02 -1.85 7.32
CA ASP A 55 13.94 -2.36 8.34
C ASP A 55 13.91 -3.90 8.37
N PRO A 56 15.07 -4.58 8.52
CA PRO A 56 15.12 -6.04 8.50
C PRO A 56 14.22 -6.71 9.54
N GLU A 57 14.05 -6.11 10.73
CA GLU A 57 13.18 -6.65 11.78
C GLU A 57 11.70 -6.57 11.42
N GLU A 58 11.29 -5.50 10.72
CA GLU A 58 9.93 -5.37 10.19
C GLU A 58 9.69 -6.38 9.07
N LEU A 59 10.67 -6.52 8.17
CA LEU A 59 10.59 -7.49 7.08
C LEU A 59 10.44 -8.92 7.62
N ASP A 60 11.26 -9.30 8.61
CA ASP A 60 11.17 -10.59 9.29
C ASP A 60 9.82 -10.80 9.99
N LEU A 61 9.21 -9.74 10.52
CA LEU A 61 7.87 -9.80 11.12
C LEU A 61 6.81 -10.11 10.05
N VAL A 62 6.85 -9.38 8.93
CA VAL A 62 5.91 -9.55 7.82
C VAL A 62 6.07 -10.92 7.17
N GLU A 63 7.30 -11.38 6.95
CA GLU A 63 7.55 -12.70 6.34
C GLU A 63 7.06 -13.85 7.22
N ARG A 64 7.30 -13.78 8.53
CA ARG A 64 6.78 -14.77 9.49
C ARG A 64 5.26 -14.78 9.54
N ALA A 65 4.65 -13.59 9.45
CA ALA A 65 3.21 -13.48 9.36
C ALA A 65 2.72 -14.09 8.03
N ALA A 66 3.25 -13.66 6.90
CA ALA A 66 2.86 -14.14 5.58
C ALA A 66 3.09 -15.65 5.39
N GLY A 67 4.07 -16.23 6.10
CA GLY A 67 4.54 -17.59 5.86
C GLY A 67 5.31 -17.70 4.54
N ALA A 68 5.84 -16.58 4.04
CA ALA A 68 6.52 -16.46 2.76
C ALA A 68 7.58 -15.35 2.83
N THR A 69 8.68 -15.54 2.10
CA THR A 69 9.70 -14.50 1.89
C THR A 69 9.17 -13.43 0.95
N MET A 70 9.40 -12.16 1.27
CA MET A 70 9.05 -11.07 0.37
C MET A 70 10.07 -11.00 -0.76
N ALA A 71 9.60 -10.85 -1.99
CA ALA A 71 10.44 -10.78 -3.17
C ALA A 71 10.65 -9.34 -3.66
N CYS A 72 9.72 -8.42 -3.35
CA CYS A 72 9.88 -7.00 -3.65
C CYS A 72 9.06 -6.10 -2.71
N ALA A 73 9.42 -4.81 -2.72
CA ALA A 73 8.63 -3.71 -2.19
C ALA A 73 8.11 -2.85 -3.36
N ILE A 74 6.88 -2.34 -3.24
CA ILE A 74 6.26 -1.42 -4.19
C ILE A 74 6.07 -0.09 -3.46
N GLY A 75 6.81 0.94 -3.87
CA GLY A 75 6.54 2.31 -3.44
C GLY A 75 5.42 2.90 -4.31
N LEU A 76 4.33 3.34 -3.69
CA LEU A 76 3.26 4.11 -4.34
C LEU A 76 3.26 5.54 -3.82
N HIS A 77 3.32 6.50 -4.73
CA HIS A 77 3.47 7.92 -4.43
C HIS A 77 2.38 8.76 -5.09
N ILE A 78 1.98 9.82 -4.39
CA ILE A 78 1.27 10.96 -4.97
C ILE A 78 2.27 12.11 -4.91
N PHE A 79 2.69 12.65 -6.06
CA PHE A 79 3.76 13.67 -6.09
C PHE A 79 3.34 15.00 -5.47
N VAL A 80 2.04 15.19 -5.27
CA VAL A 80 1.47 16.26 -4.44
C VAL A 80 0.80 15.56 -3.26
N SER A 81 1.18 15.91 -2.03
CA SER A 81 0.55 15.41 -0.79
C SER A 81 -0.89 15.95 -0.61
N ASP A 82 -1.72 15.80 -1.64
CA ASP A 82 -3.12 16.19 -1.66
C ASP A 82 -3.96 15.08 -1.03
N VAL A 83 -4.76 15.45 -0.03
CA VAL A 83 -5.69 14.56 0.65
C VAL A 83 -6.69 13.96 -0.35
N ALA A 84 -7.04 14.68 -1.42
CA ALA A 84 -7.94 14.21 -2.47
C ALA A 84 -7.41 12.98 -3.22
N GLY A 85 -6.08 12.77 -3.29
CA GLY A 85 -5.48 11.62 -3.95
C GLY A 85 -5.33 10.37 -3.07
N ARG A 86 -5.41 10.52 -1.74
CA ARG A 86 -5.24 9.42 -0.78
C ARG A 86 -6.21 8.25 -1.00
N PRO A 87 -7.50 8.46 -1.32
CA PRO A 87 -8.42 7.37 -1.60
C PRO A 87 -7.97 6.48 -2.77
N THR A 88 -7.53 7.09 -3.87
CA THR A 88 -7.07 6.35 -5.06
C THR A 88 -5.77 5.61 -4.80
N LEU A 89 -4.84 6.23 -4.07
CA LEU A 89 -3.61 5.57 -3.63
C LEU A 89 -3.90 4.34 -2.76
N ALA A 90 -4.78 4.48 -1.77
CA ALA A 90 -5.13 3.41 -0.85
C ALA A 90 -5.84 2.25 -1.54
N ARG A 91 -6.80 2.52 -2.45
CA ARG A 91 -7.46 1.47 -3.23
C ARG A 91 -6.49 0.77 -4.18
N THR A 92 -5.57 1.51 -4.80
CA THR A 92 -4.51 0.93 -5.63
C THR A 92 -3.64 0.00 -4.81
N ALA A 93 -3.22 0.41 -3.60
CA ALA A 93 -2.41 -0.42 -2.74
C ALA A 93 -3.15 -1.67 -2.25
N GLN A 94 -4.41 -1.52 -1.86
CA GLN A 94 -5.26 -2.63 -1.43
C GLN A 94 -5.42 -3.68 -2.53
N GLN A 95 -5.74 -3.25 -3.76
CA GLN A 95 -5.94 -4.16 -4.89
C GLN A 95 -4.62 -4.82 -5.32
N ALA A 96 -3.51 -4.07 -5.31
CA ALA A 96 -2.19 -4.65 -5.59
C ALA A 96 -1.85 -5.72 -4.55
N ALA A 97 -1.97 -5.42 -3.25
CA ALA A 97 -1.77 -6.38 -2.16
C ALA A 97 -2.68 -7.61 -2.30
N GLN A 98 -3.94 -7.43 -2.66
CA GLN A 98 -4.87 -8.55 -2.88
C GLN A 98 -4.42 -9.48 -4.01
N ARG A 99 -3.87 -8.91 -5.10
CA ARG A 99 -3.45 -9.67 -6.29
C ARG A 99 -2.10 -10.35 -6.11
N THR A 100 -1.30 -9.89 -5.16
CA THR A 100 0.08 -10.34 -4.98
C THR A 100 0.30 -11.04 -3.64
N ASP A 101 -0.76 -11.27 -2.86
CA ASP A 101 -0.70 -11.75 -1.47
C ASP A 101 0.22 -10.87 -0.60
N GLY A 102 0.20 -9.56 -0.88
CA GLY A 102 1.06 -8.57 -0.26
C GLY A 102 0.48 -7.93 1.00
N TRP A 103 1.34 -7.13 1.64
CA TRP A 103 1.05 -6.38 2.87
C TRP A 103 1.29 -4.90 2.64
N VAL A 104 0.31 -4.08 3.01
CA VAL A 104 0.35 -2.63 2.85
C VAL A 104 0.84 -1.99 4.15
N PHE A 105 1.91 -1.20 4.05
CA PHE A 105 2.38 -0.36 5.15
C PHE A 105 1.56 0.93 5.23
N VAL A 106 1.05 1.23 6.43
CA VAL A 106 0.30 2.46 6.74
C VAL A 106 0.90 3.12 7.96
N GLU A 107 1.50 4.29 7.77
CA GLU A 107 2.01 5.15 8.86
C GLU A 107 0.95 6.18 9.24
N PHE A 108 0.59 6.27 10.51
CA PHE A 108 -0.42 7.22 10.97
C PHE A 108 0.21 8.54 11.41
N HIS A 109 -0.50 9.66 11.21
CA HIS A 109 -0.05 10.96 11.77
C HIS A 109 -0.01 10.95 13.32
N HIS A 110 -0.89 10.18 13.93
CA HIS A 110 -0.99 9.98 15.38
C HIS A 110 -1.15 8.49 15.65
N PRO A 111 -0.65 7.97 16.79
CA PRO A 111 -0.81 6.57 17.14
C PRO A 111 -2.29 6.14 17.03
N PRO A 112 -2.60 5.06 16.29
CA PRO A 112 -3.97 4.62 16.10
C PRO A 112 -4.59 4.18 17.43
N SER A 113 -5.88 4.49 17.62
CA SER A 113 -6.56 4.12 18.86
C SER A 113 -6.63 2.58 19.00
N PRO A 114 -6.65 2.04 20.24
CA PRO A 114 -6.83 0.60 20.45
C PRO A 114 -8.10 0.03 19.81
N GLY A 115 -9.17 0.85 19.71
CA GLY A 115 -10.42 0.47 19.05
C GLY A 115 -10.25 0.32 17.54
N LEU A 116 -9.55 1.26 16.89
CA LEU A 116 -9.22 1.15 15.46
C LEU A 116 -8.35 -0.08 15.18
N LEU A 117 -7.30 -0.29 15.99
CA LEU A 117 -6.43 -1.45 15.84
C LEU A 117 -7.20 -2.77 15.99
N LYS A 118 -8.13 -2.85 16.96
CA LYS A 118 -9.00 -4.01 17.11
C LYS A 118 -9.93 -4.19 15.90
N TYR A 119 -10.52 -3.12 15.39
CA TYR A 119 -11.39 -3.17 14.22
C TYR A 119 -10.65 -3.71 12.98
N LEU A 120 -9.42 -3.27 12.74
CA LEU A 120 -8.59 -3.75 11.64
C LEU A 120 -8.20 -5.22 11.81
N ASP A 121 -7.83 -5.63 13.02
CA ASP A 121 -7.46 -7.02 13.37
C ASP A 121 -8.66 -7.99 13.30
N ASP A 122 -9.87 -7.51 13.57
CA ASP A 122 -11.10 -8.30 13.42
C ASP A 122 -11.48 -8.49 11.93
N ALA A 123 -11.05 -7.58 11.05
CA ALA A 123 -11.39 -7.60 9.62
C ALA A 123 -10.39 -8.39 8.77
N GLY A 124 -9.13 -8.46 9.20
CA GLY A 124 -8.05 -9.11 8.50
C GLY A 124 -6.79 -9.09 9.36
N ARG A 125 -5.65 -9.35 8.75
CA ARG A 125 -4.39 -9.41 9.49
C ARG A 125 -3.79 -8.02 9.64
N CYS A 126 -3.53 -7.63 10.89
CA CYS A 126 -2.96 -6.34 11.24
C CYS A 126 -1.71 -6.53 12.12
N LEU A 127 -0.52 -6.24 11.58
CA LEU A 127 0.72 -6.21 12.36
C LEU A 127 0.97 -4.78 12.83
N ARG A 128 1.32 -4.62 14.11
CA ARG A 128 1.48 -3.31 14.75
C ARG A 128 2.95 -2.96 14.90
N LEU A 129 3.30 -1.72 14.60
CA LEU A 129 4.64 -1.17 14.73
C LEU A 129 4.53 0.27 15.22
N ASP A 130 4.64 0.51 16.52
CA ASP A 130 4.55 1.84 17.14
C ASP A 130 3.41 2.73 16.57
N ASP A 131 3.71 3.66 15.66
CA ASP A 131 2.78 4.58 14.98
C ASP A 131 2.35 4.15 13.57
N ALA A 132 2.67 2.94 13.17
CA ALA A 132 2.38 2.33 11.88
C ALA A 132 1.83 0.90 11.99
N VAL A 133 1.31 0.39 10.88
CA VAL A 133 0.83 -0.99 10.75
C VAL A 133 1.17 -1.57 9.38
N TYR A 134 1.32 -2.89 9.33
CA TYR A 134 1.20 -3.66 8.09
C TYR A 134 -0.18 -4.33 8.06
N LEU A 135 -0.93 -4.08 6.99
CA LEU A 135 -2.27 -4.61 6.77
C LEU A 135 -2.25 -5.57 5.59
N ASP A 136 -2.89 -6.72 5.72
CA ASP A 136 -3.26 -7.50 4.54
C ASP A 136 -4.37 -6.81 3.74
N ALA A 137 -4.71 -7.38 2.59
CA ALA A 137 -5.73 -6.81 1.72
C ALA A 137 -7.11 -6.64 2.38
N ALA A 138 -7.49 -7.53 3.32
CA ALA A 138 -8.79 -7.49 3.97
C ALA A 138 -8.85 -6.39 5.06
N ALA A 139 -7.81 -6.29 5.89
CA ALA A 139 -7.67 -5.21 6.84
C ALA A 139 -7.55 -3.85 6.14
N MET A 140 -6.88 -3.79 5.00
CA MET A 140 -6.80 -2.58 4.18
C MET A 140 -8.17 -2.17 3.60
N THR A 141 -9.01 -3.12 3.17
CA THR A 141 -10.41 -2.84 2.78
C THR A 141 -11.19 -2.23 3.94
N ALA A 142 -11.01 -2.74 5.16
CA ALA A 142 -11.65 -2.19 6.35
C ALA A 142 -11.14 -0.78 6.66
N TRP A 143 -9.83 -0.52 6.50
CA TRP A 143 -9.26 0.82 6.69
C TRP A 143 -9.85 1.85 5.71
N ILE A 144 -9.92 1.53 4.42
CA ILE A 144 -10.43 2.45 3.39
C ILE A 144 -11.89 2.87 3.63
N THR A 145 -12.68 2.02 4.27
CA THR A 145 -14.10 2.28 4.57
C THR A 145 -14.32 2.93 5.94
N HIS A 146 -13.27 3.06 6.77
CA HIS A 146 -13.37 3.64 8.09
C HIS A 146 -13.55 5.18 8.02
N PRO A 147 -14.38 5.80 8.87
CA PRO A 147 -14.58 7.26 8.88
C PRO A 147 -13.28 8.07 9.06
N ASP A 148 -12.32 7.51 9.79
CA ASP A 148 -11.01 8.14 10.04
C ASP A 148 -10.01 7.91 8.90
N PHE A 149 -10.44 7.32 7.78
CA PHE A 149 -9.61 7.13 6.59
C PHE A 149 -9.17 8.47 6.00
N HIS A 150 -7.96 8.90 6.38
CA HIS A 150 -7.22 10.08 5.90
C HIS A 150 -6.04 10.40 6.83
N VAL A 151 -6.03 9.87 8.06
CA VAL A 151 -4.99 10.13 9.08
C VAL A 151 -3.71 9.32 8.81
N VAL A 152 -3.07 9.54 7.66
CA VAL A 152 -1.83 8.88 7.23
C VAL A 152 -0.75 9.95 7.00
N LYS A 153 0.46 9.69 7.49
CA LYS A 153 1.59 10.63 7.45
C LYS A 153 2.12 10.89 6.03
#